data_AF-A0A934VEV7-F1
#
_entry.id   AF-A0A934VEV7-F1
#
_cell.length_a   1.000
_cell.length_b   1.000
_cell.length_c   1.000
_cell.angle_alpha   90.00
_cell.angle_beta   90.00
_cell.angle_gamma   90.00
#
_symmetry.space_group_name_H-M   'P 1'
#
loop_
_entity.id
_entity.type
_entity.pdbx_description
1 polymer ?
#
loop_
_entity_poly.entity_id
_entity_poly.type
_entity_poly.pdbx_seq_one_letter_code
_entity_poly.pdbx_strand_id
1 'polypeptide(L)'
;MGWNILAVTRFGQGVILWLGLMTLGAADESKKPFLWKEPRVGAGAFSDALGMLDREREEYATNLAVHAINEVSKAKASAASLEKARRLLALSLHLSARNRRALVANYQLNRGMVPEPVESDYSEEVLARLLFTRSQLLRQQGGVEDQQLARIFVELAAELDPKNEDAVYASEIQRLDHGRVDWKLLTDVKSPLGQVRPDDADEPAVADELP
;
A
#
# COMPACT_ATOMS: atom_id res chain seq x y z
N MET A 1 27.26 -51.37 -61.62
CA MET A 1 28.71 -51.35 -61.92
C MET A 1 29.10 -49.93 -62.24
N GLY A 2 29.68 -49.23 -61.27
CA GLY A 2 30.16 -47.85 -61.38
C GLY A 2 31.51 -47.77 -60.69
N TRP A 3 32.45 -47.11 -61.37
CA TRP A 3 33.87 -47.11 -61.15
C TRP A 3 34.37 -46.19 -60.02
N ASN A 4 35.59 -46.50 -59.59
CA ASN A 4 36.70 -45.63 -59.17
C ASN A 4 36.80 -45.11 -57.72
N ILE A 5 37.80 -45.72 -57.09
CA ILE A 5 38.70 -45.28 -56.03
C ILE A 5 39.26 -43.87 -56.31
N LEU A 6 39.31 -43.01 -55.29
CA LEU A 6 40.51 -42.26 -54.91
C LEU A 6 40.30 -41.56 -53.55
N ALA A 7 40.84 -42.19 -52.51
CA ALA A 7 41.29 -41.49 -51.32
C ALA A 7 42.50 -40.64 -51.68
N VAL A 8 42.67 -39.48 -51.02
CA VAL A 8 43.92 -39.01 -50.39
C VAL A 8 43.80 -37.52 -50.02
N THR A 9 43.89 -37.30 -48.70
CA THR A 9 44.37 -36.12 -47.96
C THR A 9 43.80 -34.72 -48.24
N ARG A 10 43.30 -34.10 -47.17
CA ARG A 10 43.92 -32.88 -46.64
C ARG A 10 43.58 -32.65 -45.17
N PHE A 11 44.64 -32.72 -44.35
CA PHE A 11 44.75 -32.15 -43.02
C PHE A 11 44.46 -30.64 -43.11
N GLY A 12 43.54 -30.15 -42.26
CA GLY A 12 43.22 -28.74 -42.13
C GLY A 12 42.68 -28.48 -40.72
N GLN A 13 43.45 -27.76 -39.93
CA GLN A 13 43.20 -27.42 -38.54
C GLN A 13 41.91 -26.63 -38.34
N GLY A 14 41.27 -26.82 -37.19
CA GLY A 14 40.15 -26.00 -36.74
C GLY A 14 39.70 -26.32 -35.33
N VAL A 15 40.61 -26.25 -34.36
CA VAL A 15 40.23 -26.19 -32.93
C VAL A 15 39.68 -24.79 -32.69
N ILE A 16 38.35 -24.66 -32.57
CA ILE A 16 37.73 -23.45 -32.00
C ILE A 16 37.31 -23.80 -30.57
N LEU A 17 38.24 -23.53 -29.66
CA LEU A 17 37.96 -23.33 -28.25
C LEU A 17 37.68 -21.83 -28.09
N TRP A 18 36.44 -21.46 -27.77
CA TRP A 18 36.14 -20.18 -27.14
C TRP A 18 35.24 -20.42 -25.93
N LEU A 19 35.94 -20.67 -24.81
CA LEU A 19 35.47 -20.36 -23.47
C LEU A 19 35.22 -18.86 -23.36
N GLY A 20 34.11 -18.49 -22.73
CA GLY A 20 33.96 -17.17 -22.13
C GLY A 20 32.83 -16.33 -22.71
N LEU A 21 31.62 -16.56 -22.22
CA LEU A 21 30.88 -15.51 -21.52
C LEU A 21 29.76 -16.18 -20.71
N MET A 22 30.08 -16.67 -19.50
CA MET A 22 29.11 -16.55 -18.43
C MET A 22 28.98 -15.05 -18.18
N THR A 23 28.06 -14.41 -18.90
CA THR A 23 27.56 -13.11 -18.48
C THR A 23 27.04 -13.31 -17.07
N LEU A 24 27.70 -12.61 -16.14
CA LEU A 24 27.24 -12.37 -14.79
C LEU A 24 25.72 -12.29 -14.80
N GLY A 25 25.09 -13.04 -13.91
CA GLY A 25 23.84 -12.58 -13.34
C GLY A 25 24.13 -11.24 -12.69
N ALA A 26 24.09 -10.17 -13.49
CA ALA A 26 23.57 -8.92 -12.99
C ALA A 26 22.18 -9.32 -12.49
N ALA A 27 22.00 -9.32 -11.18
CA ALA A 27 20.68 -9.13 -10.64
C ALA A 27 20.14 -7.94 -11.41
N ASP A 28 19.20 -8.21 -12.32
CA ASP A 28 18.36 -7.18 -12.87
C ASP A 28 17.66 -6.66 -11.62
N GLU A 29 18.22 -5.62 -10.99
CA GLU A 29 17.42 -4.61 -10.32
C GLU A 29 16.55 -4.00 -11.42
N SER A 30 15.62 -4.81 -11.91
CA SER A 30 14.62 -4.42 -12.87
C SER A 30 13.99 -3.22 -12.21
N LYS A 31 14.20 -2.03 -12.79
CA LYS A 31 13.63 -0.78 -12.28
C LYS A 31 12.20 -1.09 -11.89
N LYS A 32 11.88 -0.99 -10.59
CA LYS A 32 10.54 -1.33 -10.10
C LYS A 32 9.53 -0.63 -11.01
N PRO A 33 8.51 -1.33 -11.52
CA PRO A 33 7.61 -0.79 -12.53
C PRO A 33 6.83 0.44 -12.04
N PHE A 34 6.80 0.64 -10.72
CA PHE A 34 6.26 1.81 -10.04
C PHE A 34 7.04 2.11 -8.75
N LEU A 35 6.91 3.33 -8.25
CA LEU A 35 7.46 3.74 -6.96
C LEU A 35 6.42 3.49 -5.87
N TRP A 36 6.74 2.60 -4.92
CA TRP A 36 5.92 2.38 -3.72
C TRP A 36 6.56 3.05 -2.51
N LYS A 37 5.87 4.05 -1.94
CA LYS A 37 6.23 4.63 -0.63
C LYS A 37 5.52 3.86 0.47
N GLU A 38 6.22 2.90 1.06
CA GLU A 38 5.67 2.06 2.13
C GLU A 38 5.17 2.91 3.31
N PRO A 39 3.94 2.67 3.83
CA PRO A 39 3.47 3.36 5.02
C PRO A 39 4.26 2.95 6.26
N ARG A 40 4.64 3.93 7.07
CA ARG A 40 5.28 3.71 8.36
C ARG A 40 4.23 3.66 9.43
N VAL A 41 4.03 2.46 9.97
CA VAL A 41 3.04 2.17 11.01
C VAL A 41 3.82 1.87 12.29
N GLY A 42 3.63 2.71 13.31
CA GLY A 42 4.25 2.55 14.64
C GLY A 42 3.43 1.68 15.58
N ALA A 43 3.62 1.85 16.91
CA ALA A 43 2.60 1.40 17.86
C ALA A 43 1.27 2.04 17.43
N GLY A 44 0.25 1.23 17.17
CA GLY A 44 -0.95 1.63 16.41
C GLY A 44 -1.52 2.98 16.86
N ALA A 45 -1.95 3.79 15.90
CA ALA A 45 -2.60 5.09 16.13
C ALA A 45 -3.88 4.96 16.98
N PHE A 46 -4.35 3.72 17.18
CA PHE A 46 -5.47 3.36 18.02
C PHE A 46 -5.01 2.33 19.05
N SER A 47 -5.22 2.63 20.32
CA SER A 47 -4.92 1.77 21.45
C SER A 47 -6.16 0.96 21.86
N ASP A 48 -6.09 0.28 23.00
CA ASP A 48 -7.23 -0.42 23.60
C ASP A 48 -8.35 0.55 24.04
N ALA A 49 -8.08 1.86 24.04
CA ALA A 49 -9.07 2.90 24.37
C ALA A 49 -10.07 3.18 23.24
N LEU A 50 -9.74 2.88 21.98
CA LEU A 50 -10.69 3.03 20.86
C LEU A 50 -11.91 2.11 21.09
N GLY A 51 -13.11 2.69 20.97
CA GLY A 51 -14.43 2.12 21.24
C GLY A 51 -14.88 0.99 20.31
N MET A 52 -13.94 0.26 19.71
CA MET A 52 -14.16 -0.88 18.82
C MET A 52 -13.53 -2.15 19.38
N LEU A 53 -14.25 -3.26 19.25
CA LEU A 53 -13.73 -4.58 19.61
C LEU A 53 -12.66 -5.03 18.62
N ASP A 54 -11.68 -5.83 19.07
CA ASP A 54 -10.59 -6.33 18.21
C ASP A 54 -11.09 -7.02 16.94
N ARG A 55 -12.13 -7.84 17.07
CA ARG A 55 -12.75 -8.53 15.93
C ARG A 55 -13.36 -7.54 14.93
N GLU A 56 -14.00 -6.49 15.44
CA GLU A 56 -14.57 -5.43 14.61
C GLU A 56 -13.46 -4.67 13.87
N ARG A 57 -12.37 -4.33 14.58
CA ARG A 57 -11.20 -3.68 13.97
C ARG A 57 -10.58 -4.52 12.86
N GLU A 58 -10.42 -5.82 13.07
CA GLU A 58 -9.90 -6.76 12.07
C GLU A 58 -10.79 -6.83 10.82
N GLU A 59 -12.11 -6.78 11.00
CA GLU A 59 -13.07 -6.81 9.89
C GLU A 59 -12.98 -5.55 9.03
N TYR A 60 -12.96 -4.36 9.64
CA TYR A 60 -12.74 -3.11 8.90
C TYR A 60 -11.36 -3.08 8.24
N ALA A 61 -10.30 -3.49 8.95
CA ALA A 61 -8.95 -3.57 8.40
C ALA A 61 -8.88 -4.47 7.16
N THR A 62 -9.54 -5.62 7.20
CA THR A 62 -9.57 -6.56 6.07
C THR A 62 -10.27 -5.96 4.86
N ASN A 63 -11.43 -5.35 5.05
CA ASN A 63 -12.21 -4.78 3.96
C ASN A 63 -11.53 -3.54 3.33
N LEU A 64 -10.88 -2.71 4.16
CA LEU A 64 -10.07 -1.59 3.68
C LEU A 64 -8.86 -2.07 2.85
N ALA A 65 -8.17 -3.13 3.31
CA ALA A 65 -7.06 -3.72 2.58
C ALA A 65 -7.51 -4.36 1.25
N VAL A 66 -8.66 -5.04 1.23
CA VAL A 66 -9.25 -5.60 0.00
C VAL A 66 -9.60 -4.50 -0.99
N HIS A 67 -10.22 -3.41 -0.54
CA HIS A 67 -10.51 -2.26 -1.40
C HIS A 67 -9.22 -1.65 -1.97
N ALA A 68 -8.19 -1.46 -1.14
CA ALA A 68 -6.89 -0.96 -1.58
C ALA A 68 -6.24 -1.84 -2.67
N ILE A 69 -6.25 -3.16 -2.46
CA ILE A 69 -5.73 -4.15 -3.42
C ILE A 69 -6.46 -4.00 -4.76
N ASN A 70 -7.79 -4.05 -4.73
CA ASN A 70 -8.61 -4.05 -5.93
C ASN A 70 -8.46 -2.75 -6.74
N GLU A 71 -8.36 -1.61 -6.06
CA GLU A 71 -8.13 -0.31 -6.70
C GLU A 71 -6.76 -0.26 -7.39
N VAL A 72 -5.70 -0.76 -6.75
CA VAL A 72 -4.36 -0.83 -7.36
C VAL A 72 -4.35 -1.78 -8.55
N SER A 73 -4.96 -2.96 -8.43
CA SER A 73 -5.03 -3.93 -9.52
C SER A 73 -5.79 -3.35 -10.72
N LYS A 74 -6.97 -2.76 -10.47
CA LYS A 74 -7.83 -2.13 -11.49
C LYS A 74 -7.14 -0.97 -12.19
N ALA A 75 -6.42 -0.13 -11.44
CA ALA A 75 -5.71 1.03 -11.96
C ALA A 75 -4.28 0.72 -12.41
N LYS A 76 -3.85 -0.55 -12.41
CA LYS A 76 -2.51 -1.02 -12.79
C LYS A 76 -1.39 -0.25 -12.10
N ALA A 77 -1.51 -0.06 -10.78
CA ALA A 77 -0.54 0.68 -9.96
C ALA A 77 -0.25 2.12 -10.45
N SER A 78 -1.29 2.84 -10.87
CA SER A 78 -1.20 4.28 -11.10
C SER A 78 -0.82 5.02 -9.81
N ALA A 79 -0.15 6.17 -9.93
CA ALA A 79 0.28 6.97 -8.78
C ALA A 79 -0.87 7.29 -7.81
N ALA A 80 -2.06 7.62 -8.33
CA ALA A 80 -3.24 7.90 -7.51
C ALA A 80 -3.73 6.65 -6.75
N SER A 81 -3.75 5.48 -7.41
CA SER A 81 -4.13 4.22 -6.76
C SER A 81 -3.13 3.80 -5.68
N LEU A 82 -1.83 4.05 -5.89
CA LEU A 82 -0.78 3.77 -4.93
C LEU A 82 -0.89 4.69 -3.71
N GLU A 83 -1.15 5.98 -3.89
CA GLU A 83 -1.36 6.88 -2.74
C GLU A 83 -2.63 6.51 -1.95
N LYS A 84 -3.72 6.17 -2.65
CA LYS A 84 -4.94 5.66 -1.99
C LYS A 84 -4.67 4.36 -1.24
N ALA A 85 -3.96 3.41 -1.84
CA ALA A 85 -3.58 2.17 -1.18
C ALA A 85 -2.67 2.42 0.03
N ARG A 86 -1.72 3.35 -0.07
CA ARG A 86 -0.85 3.72 1.05
C ARG A 86 -1.66 4.18 2.27
N ARG A 87 -2.65 5.05 2.06
CA ARG A 87 -3.58 5.53 3.11
C ARG A 87 -4.38 4.38 3.74
N LEU A 88 -4.99 3.54 2.90
CA LEU A 88 -5.85 2.44 3.34
C LEU A 88 -5.08 1.31 4.01
N LEU A 89 -3.92 0.94 3.50
CA LEU A 89 -3.06 -0.08 4.10
C LEU A 89 -2.50 0.40 5.44
N ALA A 90 -2.12 1.68 5.56
CA ALA A 90 -1.73 2.25 6.84
C ALA A 90 -2.87 2.17 7.87
N LEU A 91 -4.07 2.60 7.49
CA LEU A 91 -5.25 2.53 8.37
C LEU A 91 -5.57 1.08 8.77
N SER A 92 -5.50 0.14 7.82
CA SER A 92 -5.72 -1.29 8.08
C SER A 92 -4.74 -1.83 9.11
N LEU A 93 -3.46 -1.46 9.03
CA LEU A 93 -2.42 -1.88 9.97
C LEU A 93 -2.53 -1.17 11.33
N HIS A 94 -3.07 0.05 11.38
CA HIS A 94 -3.38 0.73 12.64
C HIS A 94 -4.60 0.11 13.36
N LEU A 95 -5.60 -0.35 12.61
CA LEU A 95 -6.75 -1.05 13.16
C LEU A 95 -6.39 -2.49 13.58
N SER A 96 -5.58 -3.17 12.79
CA SER A 96 -5.03 -4.49 13.12
C SER A 96 -3.63 -4.67 12.55
N ALA A 97 -2.64 -4.63 13.45
CA ALA A 97 -1.22 -4.72 13.11
C ALA A 97 -0.82 -6.03 12.42
N ARG A 98 -1.63 -7.08 12.56
CA ARG A 98 -1.38 -8.40 11.98
C ARG A 98 -2.35 -8.75 10.86
N ASN A 99 -3.07 -7.76 10.33
CA ASN A 99 -3.98 -7.99 9.21
C ASN A 99 -3.24 -8.59 8.01
N ARG A 100 -3.57 -9.85 7.68
CA ARG A 100 -2.85 -10.63 6.67
C ARG A 100 -2.88 -9.98 5.29
N ARG A 101 -4.04 -9.43 4.90
CA ARG A 101 -4.22 -8.80 3.58
C ARG A 101 -3.34 -7.57 3.44
N ALA A 102 -3.33 -6.71 4.45
CA ALA A 102 -2.53 -5.49 4.43
C ALA A 102 -1.02 -5.79 4.38
N LEU A 103 -0.55 -6.75 5.17
CA LEU A 103 0.85 -7.16 5.19
C LEU A 103 1.31 -7.74 3.84
N VAL A 104 0.50 -8.63 3.25
CA VAL A 104 0.83 -9.25 1.95
C VAL A 104 0.83 -8.21 0.83
N ALA A 105 -0.19 -7.34 0.77
CA ALA A 105 -0.27 -6.29 -0.24
C ALA A 105 0.91 -5.33 -0.15
N ASN A 106 1.25 -4.87 1.06
CA ASN A 106 2.39 -4.00 1.27
C ASN A 106 3.71 -4.66 0.86
N TYR A 107 3.91 -5.94 1.17
CA TYR A 107 5.07 -6.70 0.71
C TYR A 107 5.16 -6.77 -0.83
N GLN A 108 4.05 -7.08 -1.50
CA GLN A 108 4.00 -7.18 -2.96
C GLN A 108 4.33 -5.84 -3.62
N LEU A 109 3.70 -4.75 -3.16
CA LEU A 109 3.92 -3.41 -3.69
C LEU A 109 5.37 -2.95 -3.47
N ASN A 110 5.96 -3.27 -2.31
CA ASN A 110 7.36 -2.97 -2.04
C ASN A 110 8.33 -3.72 -2.98
N ARG A 111 7.93 -4.88 -3.50
CA ARG A 111 8.66 -5.63 -4.53
C ARG A 111 8.34 -5.19 -5.96
N GLY A 112 7.52 -4.16 -6.16
CA GLY A 112 7.10 -3.72 -7.48
C GLY A 112 6.10 -4.67 -8.15
N MET A 113 5.42 -5.51 -7.37
CA MET A 113 4.38 -6.41 -7.87
C MET A 113 3.00 -5.78 -7.68
N VAL A 114 2.19 -5.79 -8.74
CA VAL A 114 0.77 -5.43 -8.66
C VAL A 114 0.04 -6.60 -8.01
N PRO A 115 -0.66 -6.41 -6.86
CA PRO A 115 -1.45 -7.47 -6.24
C PRO A 115 -2.53 -7.99 -7.19
N GLU A 116 -2.90 -9.26 -7.05
CA GLU A 116 -4.04 -9.82 -7.78
C GLU A 116 -5.37 -9.32 -7.16
N PRO A 117 -6.41 -9.08 -7.99
CA PRO A 117 -7.73 -8.74 -7.48
C PRO A 117 -8.25 -9.82 -6.52
N VAL A 118 -8.93 -9.38 -5.47
CA VAL A 118 -9.51 -10.23 -4.44
C VAL A 118 -11.02 -10.02 -4.44
N GLU A 119 -11.77 -11.12 -4.29
CA GLU A 119 -13.21 -11.04 -4.08
C GLU A 119 -13.51 -10.18 -2.83
N SER A 120 -14.43 -9.23 -2.99
CA SER A 120 -14.83 -8.31 -1.93
C SER A 120 -16.11 -8.80 -1.27
N ASP A 121 -16.12 -8.84 0.06
CA ASP A 121 -17.31 -9.19 0.84
C ASP A 121 -18.40 -8.10 0.72
N TYR A 122 -18.00 -6.88 0.38
CA TYR A 122 -18.88 -5.71 0.23
C TYR A 122 -18.64 -4.98 -1.08
N SER A 123 -19.71 -4.41 -1.65
CA SER A 123 -19.57 -3.37 -2.67
C SER A 123 -19.06 -2.05 -2.04
N GLU A 124 -18.62 -1.11 -2.86
CA GLU A 124 -18.15 0.21 -2.38
C GLU A 124 -19.26 0.95 -1.64
N GLU A 125 -20.51 0.88 -2.12
CA GLU A 125 -21.67 1.51 -1.49
C GLU A 125 -21.96 0.90 -0.11
N VAL A 126 -21.85 -0.43 0.01
CA VAL A 126 -22.06 -1.12 1.30
C VAL A 126 -20.95 -0.78 2.27
N LEU A 127 -19.68 -0.81 1.84
CA LEU A 127 -18.55 -0.46 2.69
C LEU A 127 -18.62 1.01 3.14
N ALA A 128 -19.00 1.93 2.24
CA ALA A 128 -19.22 3.34 2.56
C ALA A 128 -20.27 3.49 3.66
N ARG A 129 -21.39 2.78 3.56
CA ARG A 129 -22.45 2.81 4.57
C ARG A 129 -21.98 2.25 5.92
N LEU A 130 -21.24 1.14 5.92
CA LEU A 130 -20.68 0.55 7.14
C LEU A 130 -19.74 1.54 7.85
N LEU A 131 -18.80 2.14 7.11
CA LEU A 131 -17.88 3.14 7.62
C LEU A 131 -18.63 4.36 8.18
N PHE A 132 -19.60 4.88 7.42
CA PHE A 132 -20.38 6.04 7.84
C PHE A 132 -21.19 5.77 9.11
N THR A 133 -21.95 4.67 9.15
CA THR A 133 -22.73 4.30 10.34
C THR A 133 -21.82 4.09 11.54
N ARG A 134 -20.67 3.43 11.36
CA ARG A 134 -19.73 3.23 12.46
C ARG A 134 -19.10 4.52 12.96
N SER A 135 -18.83 5.48 12.06
CA SER A 135 -18.34 6.80 12.44
C SER A 135 -19.30 7.55 13.37
N GLN A 136 -20.62 7.39 13.16
CA GLN A 136 -21.63 7.99 14.02
C GLN A 136 -21.60 7.40 15.43
N LEU A 137 -21.43 6.07 15.53
CA LEU A 137 -21.29 5.38 16.82
C LEU A 137 -20.02 5.80 17.57
N LEU A 138 -18.88 5.86 16.88
CA LEU A 138 -17.61 6.35 17.46
C LEU A 138 -17.75 7.78 18.00
N ARG A 139 -18.43 8.67 17.27
CA ARG A 139 -18.69 10.04 17.74
C ARG A 139 -19.53 10.06 19.03
N GLN A 140 -20.48 9.15 19.17
CA GLN A 140 -21.33 9.03 20.36
C GLN A 140 -20.57 8.44 21.56
N GLN A 141 -19.70 7.45 21.32
CA GLN A 141 -18.84 6.86 22.35
C GLN A 141 -17.85 7.91 22.91
N GLY A 142 -17.33 8.76 22.04
CA GLY A 142 -16.46 9.87 22.43
C GLY A 142 -15.05 9.41 22.81
N GLY A 143 -14.16 10.36 23.09
CA GLY A 143 -12.73 10.08 23.26
C GLY A 143 -11.93 10.46 22.01
N VAL A 144 -10.63 10.69 22.20
CA VAL A 144 -9.77 11.29 21.17
C VAL A 144 -9.61 10.35 19.97
N GLU A 145 -9.33 9.07 20.22
CA GLU A 145 -9.16 8.06 19.17
C GLU A 145 -10.46 7.79 18.40
N ASP A 146 -11.59 7.74 19.11
CA ASP A 146 -12.91 7.54 18.49
C ASP A 146 -13.28 8.71 17.57
N GLN A 147 -13.06 9.95 18.02
CA GLN A 147 -13.30 11.13 17.19
C GLN A 147 -12.36 11.16 15.99
N GLN A 148 -11.10 10.79 16.17
CA GLN A 148 -10.14 10.71 15.07
C GLN A 148 -10.55 9.66 14.02
N LEU A 149 -10.86 8.43 14.45
CA LEU A 149 -11.26 7.37 13.53
C LEU A 149 -12.61 7.68 12.87
N ALA A 150 -13.56 8.27 13.59
CA ALA A 150 -14.82 8.70 13.01
C ALA A 150 -14.61 9.71 11.88
N ARG A 151 -13.70 10.67 12.07
CA ARG A 151 -13.36 11.65 11.05
C ARG A 151 -12.78 10.99 9.79
N ILE A 152 -11.92 9.99 9.97
CA ILE A 152 -11.34 9.20 8.89
C ILE A 152 -12.43 8.41 8.15
N PHE A 153 -13.31 7.73 8.89
CA PHE A 153 -14.38 6.92 8.30
C PHE A 153 -15.42 7.75 7.54
N VAL A 154 -15.76 8.96 8.01
CA VAL A 154 -16.63 9.88 7.25
C VAL A 154 -15.99 10.29 5.92
N GLU A 155 -14.71 10.68 5.92
CA GLU A 155 -13.99 11.06 4.69
C GLU A 155 -13.94 9.89 3.71
N LEU A 156 -13.59 8.69 4.19
CA LEU A 156 -13.56 7.48 3.36
C LEU A 156 -14.93 7.08 2.83
N ALA A 157 -15.99 7.20 3.63
CA ALA A 157 -17.35 6.89 3.18
C ALA A 157 -17.78 7.81 2.03
N ALA A 158 -17.48 9.11 2.13
CA ALA A 158 -17.75 10.07 1.06
C ALA A 158 -16.89 9.83 -0.19
N GLU A 159 -15.62 9.40 -0.03
CA GLU A 159 -14.77 9.02 -1.16
C GLU A 159 -15.27 7.75 -1.87
N LEU A 160 -15.76 6.76 -1.12
CA LEU A 160 -16.22 5.47 -1.64
C LEU A 160 -17.58 5.57 -2.34
N ASP A 161 -18.52 6.31 -1.76
CA ASP A 161 -19.84 6.53 -2.35
C ASP A 161 -20.20 8.02 -2.38
N PRO A 162 -19.78 8.75 -3.43
CA PRO A 162 -20.11 10.16 -3.61
C PRO A 162 -21.62 10.43 -3.80
N LYS A 163 -22.46 9.39 -3.96
CA LYS A 163 -23.92 9.53 -4.03
C LYS A 163 -24.59 9.44 -2.67
N ASN A 164 -23.86 9.04 -1.63
CA ASN A 164 -24.33 9.06 -0.26
C ASN A 164 -24.29 10.51 0.27
N GLU A 165 -25.41 11.21 0.10
CA GLU A 165 -25.55 12.63 0.48
C GLU A 165 -25.20 12.87 1.96
N ASP A 166 -25.57 11.95 2.86
CA ASP A 166 -25.28 12.07 4.29
C ASP A 166 -23.78 12.01 4.59
N ALA A 167 -23.06 11.06 3.98
CA ALA A 167 -21.62 10.91 4.15
C ALA A 167 -20.87 12.10 3.54
N VAL A 168 -21.27 12.54 2.35
CA VAL A 168 -20.68 13.70 1.67
C VAL A 168 -20.91 14.97 2.49
N TYR A 169 -22.15 15.22 2.94
CA TYR A 169 -22.46 16.38 3.76
C TYR A 169 -21.63 16.39 5.05
N ALA A 170 -21.58 15.27 5.78
CA ALA A 170 -20.80 15.17 7.02
C ALA A 170 -19.29 15.38 6.78
N SER A 171 -18.75 14.86 5.67
CA SER A 171 -17.35 15.04 5.28
C SER A 171 -17.04 16.51 4.99
N GLU A 172 -17.91 17.19 4.26
CA GLU A 172 -17.74 18.61 3.92
C GLU A 172 -17.86 19.51 5.14
N ILE A 173 -18.81 19.26 6.05
CA ILE A 173 -18.91 19.99 7.33
C ILE A 173 -17.62 19.81 8.15
N GLN A 174 -17.14 18.58 8.31
CA GLN A 174 -15.88 18.31 9.00
C GLN A 174 -14.70 19.04 8.35
N ARG A 175 -14.65 19.10 7.01
CA ARG A 175 -13.59 19.80 6.28
C ARG A 175 -13.60 21.30 6.57
N LEU A 176 -14.79 21.91 6.70
CA LEU A 176 -14.93 23.32 7.05
C LEU A 176 -14.49 23.59 8.49
N ASP A 177 -14.86 22.71 9.42
CA ASP A 177 -14.61 22.91 10.86
C ASP A 177 -13.18 22.57 11.28
N HIS A 178 -12.57 21.56 10.64
CA HIS A 178 -11.33 20.94 11.11
C HIS A 178 -10.30 20.69 10.01
N GLY A 179 -10.58 21.08 8.78
CA GLY A 179 -9.77 20.72 7.62
C GLY A 179 -9.89 19.24 7.21
N ARG A 180 -9.17 18.88 6.15
CA ARG A 180 -9.07 17.49 5.66
C ARG A 180 -8.31 16.62 6.68
N VAL A 181 -8.54 15.31 6.63
CA VAL A 181 -7.75 14.36 7.43
C VAL A 181 -6.28 14.47 7.03
N ASP A 182 -5.40 14.69 8.01
CA ASP A 182 -3.95 14.62 7.80
C ASP A 182 -3.50 13.15 7.82
N TRP A 183 -3.47 12.55 6.63
CA TRP A 183 -3.07 11.17 6.43
C TRP A 183 -1.61 10.87 6.78
N LYS A 184 -0.75 11.88 6.92
CA LYS A 184 0.65 11.66 7.36
C LYS A 184 0.72 11.15 8.79
N LEU A 185 -0.26 11.47 9.62
CA LEU A 185 -0.38 10.94 10.98
C LEU A 185 -0.52 9.41 11.00
N LEU A 186 -1.04 8.82 9.93
CA LEU A 186 -1.16 7.36 9.80
C LEU A 186 -0.05 6.74 8.95
N THR A 187 0.38 7.44 7.89
CA THR A 187 1.28 6.87 6.88
C THR A 187 2.77 7.14 7.14
N ASP A 188 3.11 8.09 8.01
CA ASP A 188 4.48 8.56 8.27
C ASP A 188 4.78 8.60 9.79
N VAL A 189 4.33 7.59 10.54
CA VAL A 189 4.60 7.51 11.98
C VAL A 189 6.11 7.41 12.23
N LYS A 190 6.66 8.35 13.01
CA LYS A 190 8.08 8.36 13.36
C LYS A 190 8.41 7.14 14.21
N SER A 191 9.48 6.43 13.84
CA SER A 191 9.98 5.31 14.63
C SER A 191 10.40 5.81 16.02
N PRO A 192 9.98 5.15 17.12
CA PRO A 192 10.40 5.52 18.46
C PRO A 192 11.92 5.43 18.68
N LEU A 193 12.66 4.77 17.78
CA LEU A 193 14.10 4.58 17.85
C LEU A 193 14.91 5.54 16.96
N GLY A 194 14.27 6.52 16.30
CA GLY A 194 14.98 7.49 15.46
C GLY A 194 15.75 6.85 14.28
N GLN A 195 15.43 5.62 13.90
CA GLN A 195 16.08 4.94 12.78
C GLN A 195 15.59 5.58 11.47
N VAL A 196 16.49 6.34 10.85
CA VAL A 196 16.36 6.94 9.52
C VAL A 196 16.41 5.80 8.49
N ARG A 197 15.33 5.61 7.73
CA ARG A 197 15.34 4.65 6.60
C ARG A 197 16.12 5.32 5.45
N PRO A 198 16.79 4.57 4.55
CA PRO A 198 17.55 5.19 3.44
C PRO A 198 16.75 6.23 2.64
N ASP A 199 15.43 6.05 2.54
CA ASP A 199 14.51 6.96 1.83
C ASP A 199 14.28 8.33 2.52
N ASP A 200 14.69 8.50 3.79
CA ASP A 200 14.61 9.78 4.53
C ASP A 200 15.82 10.69 4.27
N ALA A 201 16.89 10.17 3.67
CA ALA A 201 18.12 10.91 3.45
C ALA A 201 18.00 11.99 2.36
N ASP A 202 16.92 11.96 1.57
CA ASP A 202 16.67 12.89 0.46
C ASP A 202 15.76 14.08 0.85
N GLU A 203 15.20 14.12 2.06
CA GLU A 203 14.51 15.32 2.56
C GLU A 203 15.54 16.31 3.13
N PRO A 204 15.64 17.55 2.60
CA PRO A 204 16.57 18.53 3.15
C PRO A 204 16.20 18.82 4.60
N ALA A 205 17.16 18.63 5.49
CA ALA A 205 17.04 19.01 6.88
C ALA A 205 16.63 20.48 6.95
N VAL A 206 15.41 20.74 7.41
CA VAL A 206 14.99 22.08 7.80
C VAL A 206 15.89 22.44 8.97
N ALA A 207 16.85 23.31 8.71
CA ALA A 207 17.70 23.86 9.75
C ALA A 207 16.80 24.62 10.72
N ASP A 208 16.65 24.09 11.93
CA ASP A 208 16.15 24.86 13.05
C ASP A 208 17.13 26.02 13.28
N GLU A 209 16.80 27.18 12.73
CA GLU A 209 17.31 28.45 13.21
C GLU A 209 16.70 28.68 14.59
N LEU A 210 17.46 28.31 15.63
CA LEU A 210 17.19 28.75 16.99
C LEU A 210 17.57 30.25 17.14
N PRO A 211 16.81 31.01 17.96
CA PRO A 211 16.95 32.46 18.12
C PRO A 211 18.27 32.90 18.78
#